data_AF-A0A7K2QF68-F1
#
_entry.id   AF-A0A7K2QF68-F1
#
_cell.length_a   1.000
_cell.length_b   1.000
_cell.length_c   1.000
_cell.angle_alpha   90.00
_cell.angle_beta   90.00
_cell.angle_gamma   90.00
#
_symmetry.space_group_name_H-M   'P 1'
#
loop_
_entity.id
_entity.type
_entity.pdbx_description
1 polymer ?
#
loop_
_entity_poly.entity_id
_entity_poly.type
_entity_poly.pdbx_seq_one_letter_code
_entity_poly.pdbx_strand_id
1 'polypeptide(L)'
;AKDGTPLAWPTAVTRREDGTLLLTTSLAFSQKALNVRRDGRVALLFSDPTGSGLDPAPQLFVSGLAECPDQIMTGPRGAEEYWRTLFERQPHSRAYLSAPMRPLMSWYYLRLLITVVPGQVTVRPPLSALRPGAPAPVTGADPLPGAAQLERFPTAVLSARDASGAPVLARTMPTPTADGYLVEV
;
A
#
# COMPACT_ATOMS: atom_id res chain seq x y z
N ALA A 1 11.99 -6.83 0.63
CA ALA A 1 13.23 -6.97 1.40
C ALA A 1 14.32 -7.57 0.51
N LYS A 2 15.58 -7.65 0.96
CA LYS A 2 16.68 -8.10 0.10
C LYS A 2 16.60 -9.59 -0.27
N ASP A 3 15.89 -10.37 0.51
CA ASP A 3 15.53 -11.77 0.32
C ASP A 3 14.36 -11.98 -0.65
N GLY A 4 13.74 -10.89 -1.13
CA GLY A 4 12.56 -10.94 -1.98
C GLY A 4 11.22 -10.91 -1.24
N THR A 5 11.20 -11.00 0.09
CA THR A 5 9.94 -10.93 0.86
C THR A 5 9.19 -9.63 0.49
N PRO A 6 7.92 -9.71 0.03
CA PRO A 6 7.12 -8.54 -0.27
C PRO A 6 7.00 -7.65 0.96
N LEU A 7 7.11 -6.34 0.76
CA LEU A 7 6.92 -5.36 1.82
C LEU A 7 5.78 -4.42 1.41
N ALA A 8 4.72 -4.41 2.21
CA ALA A 8 3.55 -3.59 2.00
C ALA A 8 3.57 -2.37 2.92
N TRP A 9 3.22 -1.20 2.38
CA TRP A 9 3.04 0.03 3.14
C TRP A 9 1.79 0.76 2.66
N PRO A 10 1.05 1.41 3.58
CA PRO A 10 0.09 2.43 3.19
C PRO A 10 0.80 3.55 2.41
N THR A 11 0.16 4.00 1.33
CA THR A 11 0.72 5.04 0.47
C THR A 11 -0.38 5.83 -0.20
N ALA A 12 -0.17 7.14 -0.37
CA ALA A 12 -1.00 7.93 -1.26
C ALA A 12 -0.64 7.60 -2.71
N VAL A 13 -1.66 7.59 -3.56
CA VAL A 13 -1.54 7.35 -5.00
C VAL A 13 -2.40 8.38 -5.73
N THR A 14 -1.88 8.93 -6.81
CA THR A 14 -2.62 9.77 -7.75
C THR A 14 -2.54 9.15 -9.13
N ARG A 15 -3.69 8.97 -9.80
CA ARG A 15 -3.72 8.58 -11.20
C ARG A 15 -3.44 9.79 -12.08
N ARG A 16 -2.51 9.65 -13.03
CA ARG A 16 -2.20 10.67 -14.04
C ARG A 16 -3.09 10.52 -15.27
N GLU A 17 -3.12 11.56 -16.10
CA GLU A 17 -3.93 11.59 -17.33
C GLU A 17 -3.51 10.49 -18.32
N ASP A 18 -2.22 10.18 -18.40
CA ASP A 18 -1.65 9.10 -19.21
C ASP A 18 -1.97 7.68 -18.70
N GLY A 19 -2.71 7.57 -17.59
CA GLY A 19 -3.09 6.30 -16.98
C GLY A 19 -2.06 5.70 -16.04
N THR A 20 -0.87 6.29 -15.91
CA THR A 20 0.11 5.87 -14.90
C THR A 20 -0.35 6.25 -13.49
N LEU A 21 0.21 5.57 -12.49
CA LEU A 21 -0.04 5.85 -11.08
C LEU A 21 1.20 6.47 -10.46
N LEU A 22 1.06 7.66 -9.90
CA LEU A 22 2.12 8.36 -9.20
C LEU A 22 2.05 8.03 -7.70
N LEU A 23 3.18 7.56 -7.18
CA LEU A 23 3.47 7.43 -5.77
C LEU A 23 4.68 8.30 -5.44
N THR A 24 4.85 8.61 -4.15
CA THR A 24 6.06 9.27 -3.68
C THR A 24 6.59 8.60 -2.44
N THR A 25 7.89 8.75 -2.20
CA THR A 25 8.49 8.41 -0.91
C THR A 25 9.41 9.52 -0.43
N SER A 26 9.45 9.75 0.87
CA SER A 26 10.41 10.65 1.50
C SER A 26 11.81 10.08 1.38
N LEU A 27 12.83 10.95 1.32
CA LEU A 27 14.23 10.54 1.42
C LEU A 27 14.52 9.82 2.75
N ALA A 28 13.84 10.23 3.83
CA ALA A 28 13.92 9.56 5.13
C ALA A 28 13.34 8.14 5.12
N PHE A 29 12.52 7.79 4.11
CA PHE A 29 11.87 6.49 3.95
C PHE A 29 12.18 5.90 2.56
N SER A 30 13.45 5.93 2.17
CA SER A 30 13.92 5.56 0.82
C SER A 30 13.76 4.08 0.47
N GLN A 31 13.42 3.21 1.42
CA GLN A 31 13.32 1.76 1.22
C GLN A 31 12.40 1.37 0.05
N LYS A 32 11.30 2.11 -0.16
CA LYS A 32 10.40 1.91 -1.31
C LYS A 32 11.14 2.11 -2.64
N ALA A 33 11.87 3.22 -2.76
CA ALA A 33 12.66 3.55 -3.94
C ALA A 33 13.77 2.53 -4.19
N LEU A 34 14.49 2.12 -3.13
CA LEU A 34 15.54 1.11 -3.24
C LEU A 34 15.00 -0.26 -3.71
N ASN A 35 13.82 -0.65 -3.22
CA ASN A 35 13.18 -1.89 -3.67
C ASN A 35 12.76 -1.81 -5.14
N VAL A 36 12.10 -0.71 -5.53
CA VAL A 36 11.65 -0.49 -6.91
C VAL A 36 12.81 -0.51 -7.90
N ARG A 37 13.94 0.13 -7.56
CA ARG A 37 15.13 0.13 -8.44
C ARG A 37 15.79 -1.23 -8.58
N ARG A 38 15.63 -2.11 -7.58
CA ARG A 38 16.16 -3.47 -7.63
C ARG A 38 15.23 -4.39 -8.43
N ASP A 39 13.93 -4.26 -8.24
CA ASP A 39 12.89 -5.03 -8.91
C ASP A 39 11.65 -4.15 -9.03
N GLY A 40 11.34 -3.74 -10.26
CA GLY A 40 10.25 -2.81 -10.55
C GLY A 40 8.87 -3.44 -10.38
N ARG A 41 8.74 -4.75 -10.17
CA ARG A 41 7.42 -5.38 -10.01
C ARG A 41 6.74 -4.92 -8.74
N VAL A 42 5.53 -4.39 -8.86
CA VAL A 42 4.75 -3.86 -7.74
C VAL A 42 3.31 -4.36 -7.75
N ALA A 43 2.70 -4.34 -6.57
CA ALA A 43 1.28 -4.52 -6.35
C ALA A 43 0.72 -3.34 -5.58
N LEU A 44 -0.41 -2.80 -6.02
CA LEU A 44 -1.20 -1.80 -5.32
C LEU A 44 -2.58 -2.38 -5.03
N LEU A 45 -3.09 -2.11 -3.84
CA LEU A 45 -4.40 -2.59 -3.39
C LEU A 45 -5.22 -1.41 -2.87
N PHE A 46 -6.38 -1.20 -3.50
CA PHE A 46 -7.41 -0.25 -3.06
C PHE A 46 -8.59 -1.09 -2.54
N SER A 47 -8.57 -1.46 -1.26
CA SER A 47 -9.51 -2.42 -0.69
C SER A 47 -10.44 -1.87 0.39
N ASP A 48 -10.18 -0.65 0.87
CA ASP A 48 -10.95 -0.01 1.92
C ASP A 48 -11.55 1.30 1.38
N PRO A 49 -12.89 1.42 1.27
CA PRO A 49 -13.53 2.62 0.72
C PRO A 49 -13.56 3.79 1.69
N THR A 50 -13.04 3.67 2.92
CA THR A 50 -13.07 4.73 3.93
C THR A 50 -12.52 6.04 3.37
N GLY A 51 -13.35 7.09 3.42
CA GLY A 51 -12.98 8.43 2.94
C GLY A 51 -12.98 8.59 1.42
N SER A 52 -13.42 7.59 0.64
CA SER A 52 -13.51 7.68 -0.82
C SER A 52 -14.79 8.35 -1.33
N GLY A 53 -15.85 8.39 -0.52
CA GLY A 53 -17.19 8.81 -0.96
C GLY A 53 -17.93 7.78 -1.81
N LEU A 54 -17.37 6.58 -2.00
CA LEU A 54 -17.96 5.48 -2.76
C LEU A 54 -18.52 4.41 -1.79
N ASP A 55 -19.80 4.07 -1.92
CA ASP A 55 -20.42 2.98 -1.16
C ASP A 55 -21.62 2.38 -1.93
N PRO A 56 -21.60 1.08 -2.31
CA PRO A 56 -20.49 0.14 -2.14
C PRO A 56 -19.35 0.41 -3.14
N ALA A 57 -18.10 0.37 -2.69
CA ALA A 57 -16.94 0.42 -3.58
C ALA A 57 -16.34 -0.98 -3.79
N PRO A 58 -16.05 -1.38 -5.04
CA PRO A 58 -15.29 -2.60 -5.27
C PRO A 58 -13.85 -2.45 -4.78
N GLN A 59 -13.19 -3.58 -4.56
CA GLN A 59 -11.75 -3.58 -4.31
C GLN A 59 -11.00 -3.63 -5.64
N LEU A 60 -9.89 -2.89 -5.76
CA LEU A 60 -9.03 -2.91 -6.94
C LEU A 60 -7.64 -3.41 -6.58
N PHE A 61 -7.24 -4.50 -7.23
CA PHE A 61 -5.85 -4.96 -7.26
C PHE A 61 -5.21 -4.51 -8.56
N VAL A 62 -4.03 -3.89 -8.46
CA VAL A 62 -3.23 -3.47 -9.61
C VAL A 62 -1.86 -4.10 -9.49
N SER A 63 -1.48 -4.93 -10.45
CA SER A 63 -0.08 -5.31 -10.67
C SER A 63 0.53 -4.40 -11.73
N GLY A 64 1.84 -4.18 -11.68
CA GLY A 64 2.50 -3.34 -12.66
C GLY A 64 4.01 -3.27 -12.48
N LEU A 65 4.61 -2.39 -13.27
CA LEU A 65 6.03 -2.07 -13.20
C LEU A 65 6.19 -0.63 -12.72
N ALA A 66 7.06 -0.46 -11.74
CA ALA A 66 7.41 0.81 -11.14
C ALA A 66 8.80 1.24 -11.55
N GLU A 67 8.95 2.54 -11.82
CA GLU A 67 10.25 3.18 -12.01
C GLU A 67 10.42 4.28 -10.96
N CYS A 68 11.64 4.43 -10.48
CA CYS A 68 12.00 5.45 -9.50
C CYS A 68 13.37 6.05 -9.84
N PRO A 69 13.40 7.12 -10.65
CA PRO A 69 14.64 7.83 -10.96
C PRO A 69 15.34 8.36 -9.70
N ASP A 70 16.64 8.67 -9.82
CA ASP A 70 17.42 9.31 -8.74
C ASP A 70 17.14 10.80 -8.56
N GLN A 71 16.27 11.37 -9.40
CA GLN A 71 15.91 12.77 -9.32
C GLN A 71 15.13 13.07 -8.04
N ILE A 72 15.72 13.92 -7.20
CA ILE A 72 15.08 14.41 -5.98
C ILE A 72 14.18 15.58 -6.35
N MET A 73 12.89 15.41 -6.07
CA MET A 73 11.92 16.48 -6.18
C MET A 73 12.01 17.39 -4.95
N THR A 74 12.37 18.65 -5.17
CA THR A 74 12.56 19.68 -4.13
C THR A 74 11.37 20.63 -3.95
N GLY A 75 10.32 20.46 -4.77
CA GLY A 75 9.11 21.28 -4.73
C GLY A 75 7.98 20.63 -5.53
N PRO A 76 6.78 21.24 -5.61
CA PRO A 76 5.59 20.57 -6.14
C PRO A 76 5.53 20.44 -7.67
N ARG A 77 6.48 21.04 -8.42
CA ARG A 77 6.45 21.06 -9.88
C ARG A 77 6.40 19.65 -10.48
N GLY A 78 5.42 19.38 -11.34
CA GLY A 78 5.18 18.08 -11.96
C GLY A 78 4.43 17.06 -11.09
N ALA A 79 3.99 17.46 -9.90
CA ALA A 79 3.21 16.67 -8.95
C ALA A 79 2.19 17.54 -8.18
N GLU A 80 1.74 18.64 -8.79
CA GLU A 80 0.90 19.66 -8.14
C GLU A 80 -0.42 19.08 -7.64
N GLU A 81 -1.06 18.25 -8.47
CA GLU A 81 -2.29 17.54 -8.12
C GLU A 81 -2.10 16.64 -6.90
N TYR A 82 -1.03 15.84 -6.91
CA TYR A 82 -0.67 14.95 -5.81
C TYR A 82 -0.52 15.74 -4.50
N TRP A 83 0.18 16.86 -4.52
CA TRP A 83 0.37 17.69 -3.33
C TRP A 83 -0.91 18.36 -2.86
N ARG A 84 -1.75 18.85 -3.80
CA ARG A 84 -3.04 19.44 -3.46
C ARG A 84 -3.91 18.43 -2.73
N THR A 85 -4.10 17.24 -3.31
CA THR A 85 -4.88 16.16 -2.70
C THR A 85 -4.30 15.71 -1.36
N LEU A 86 -2.96 15.61 -1.24
CA LEU A 86 -2.32 15.26 0.02
C LEU A 86 -2.65 16.27 1.13
N PHE A 87 -2.56 17.57 0.84
CA PHE A 87 -2.85 18.61 1.83
C PHE A 87 -4.34 18.73 2.18
N GLU A 88 -5.23 18.40 1.25
CA GLU A 88 -6.67 18.29 1.52
C GLU A 88 -6.96 17.12 2.47
N ARG A 89 -6.35 15.95 2.22
CA ARG A 89 -6.56 14.74 3.03
C ARG A 89 -5.79 14.72 4.35
N GLN A 90 -4.70 15.48 4.44
CA GLN A 90 -3.82 15.54 5.62
C GLN A 90 -3.50 16.99 6.01
N PRO A 91 -4.49 17.79 6.44
CA PRO A 91 -4.30 19.22 6.69
C PRO A 91 -3.23 19.52 7.74
N HIS A 92 -3.09 18.65 8.76
CA HIS A 92 -2.07 18.78 9.81
C HIS A 92 -0.63 18.78 9.26
N SER A 93 -0.37 18.10 8.14
CA SER A 93 0.97 18.08 7.53
C SER A 93 1.42 19.47 7.09
N ARG A 94 0.49 20.38 6.77
CA ARG A 94 0.79 21.76 6.36
C ARG A 94 1.54 22.55 7.45
N ALA A 95 1.41 22.16 8.73
CA ALA A 95 2.13 22.80 9.82
C ALA A 95 3.67 22.76 9.63
N TYR A 96 4.18 21.72 8.96
CA TYR A 96 5.61 21.59 8.63
C TYR A 96 6.12 22.62 7.61
N LEU A 97 5.21 23.32 6.91
CA LEU A 97 5.54 24.39 5.97
C LEU A 97 5.49 25.79 6.59
N SER A 98 5.06 25.92 7.85
CA SER A 98 5.00 27.22 8.53
C SER A 98 6.38 27.87 8.65
N ALA A 99 6.44 29.21 8.65
CA ALA A 99 7.70 29.96 8.71
C ALA A 99 8.69 29.49 9.79
N PRO A 100 8.30 29.25 11.06
CA PRO A 100 9.23 28.76 12.08
C PRO A 100 9.64 27.30 11.87
N MET A 101 8.78 26.47 11.28
CA MET A 101 9.01 25.02 11.14
C MET A 101 9.78 24.66 9.86
N ARG A 102 9.64 25.48 8.81
CA ARG A 102 10.20 25.25 7.49
C ARG A 102 11.71 25.02 7.44
N PRO A 103 12.58 25.75 8.16
CA PRO A 103 14.02 25.46 8.12
C PRO A 103 14.34 24.08 8.72
N LEU A 104 13.68 23.71 9.84
CA LEU A 104 13.87 22.42 10.52
C LEU A 104 13.30 21.23 9.73
N MET A 105 12.22 21.47 8.97
CA MET A 105 11.48 20.45 8.21
C MET A 105 11.67 20.57 6.70
N SER A 106 12.70 21.29 6.24
CA SER A 106 12.98 21.50 4.82
C SER A 106 13.19 20.19 4.05
N TRP A 107 13.73 19.16 4.71
CA TRP A 107 13.90 17.81 4.18
C TRP A 107 12.59 17.01 4.11
N TYR A 108 11.58 17.36 4.93
CA TYR A 108 10.38 16.55 5.12
C TYR A 108 9.57 16.35 3.85
N TYR A 109 9.63 17.30 2.92
CA TYR A 109 8.92 17.27 1.64
C TYR A 109 9.80 16.95 0.42
N LEU A 110 11.08 16.65 0.63
CA LEU A 110 11.90 16.08 -0.42
C LEU A 110 11.36 14.70 -0.77
N ARG A 111 11.11 14.46 -2.06
CA ARG A 111 10.50 13.21 -2.53
C ARG A 111 11.29 12.61 -3.67
N LEU A 112 11.28 11.28 -3.71
CA LEU A 112 11.49 10.52 -4.93
C LEU A 112 10.12 10.16 -5.49
N LEU A 113 9.94 10.39 -6.79
CA LEU A 113 8.72 10.02 -7.50
C LEU A 113 8.84 8.59 -7.99
N ILE A 114 7.80 7.81 -7.72
CA ILE A 114 7.68 6.42 -8.16
C ILE A 114 6.50 6.39 -9.13
N THR A 115 6.78 6.15 -10.40
CA THR A 115 5.75 6.03 -11.44
C THR A 115 5.47 4.57 -11.69
N VAL A 116 4.22 4.16 -11.57
CA VAL A 116 3.77 2.79 -11.85
C VAL A 116 3.00 2.78 -13.16
N VAL A 117 3.46 1.95 -14.09
CA VAL A 117 2.72 1.57 -15.29
C VAL A 117 1.86 0.35 -14.94
N PRO A 118 0.52 0.47 -14.91
CA PRO A 118 -0.35 -0.66 -14.64
C PRO A 118 -0.20 -1.75 -15.70
N GLY A 119 -0.04 -3.00 -15.26
CA GLY A 119 -0.02 -4.19 -16.13
C GLY A 119 -1.37 -4.89 -16.15
N GLN A 120 -1.84 -5.35 -14.99
CA GLN A 120 -3.16 -5.97 -14.83
C GLN A 120 -3.93 -5.27 -13.71
N VAL A 121 -5.21 -4.99 -13.97
CA VAL A 121 -6.17 -4.51 -12.98
C VAL A 121 -7.24 -5.57 -12.77
N THR A 122 -7.42 -6.00 -11.53
CA THR A 122 -8.46 -6.96 -11.15
C THR A 122 -9.44 -6.27 -10.21
N VAL A 123 -10.72 -6.31 -10.57
CA VAL A 123 -11.82 -5.84 -9.73
C VAL A 123 -12.32 -7.01 -8.89
N ARG A 124 -12.44 -6.80 -7.58
CA ARG A 124 -12.96 -7.79 -6.62
C ARG A 124 -14.20 -7.23 -5.91
N PRO A 125 -15.05 -8.09 -5.33
CA PRO A 125 -16.22 -7.64 -4.58
C PRO A 125 -15.89 -6.63 -3.48
N PRO A 126 -16.82 -5.76 -3.09
CA PRO A 126 -16.65 -4.81 -1.99
C PRO A 126 -16.21 -5.47 -0.68
N LEU A 127 -15.55 -4.71 0.20
CA LEU A 127 -15.10 -5.20 1.51
C LEU A 127 -16.23 -5.80 2.35
N SER A 128 -17.43 -5.23 2.27
CA SER A 128 -18.64 -5.71 2.98
C SER A 128 -19.13 -7.08 2.52
N ALA A 129 -18.71 -7.53 1.33
CA ALA A 129 -19.03 -8.85 0.79
C ALA A 129 -18.06 -9.94 1.27
N LEU A 130 -16.93 -9.56 1.89
CA LEU A 130 -15.96 -10.51 2.44
C LEU A 130 -16.62 -11.34 3.55
N ARG A 131 -16.38 -12.66 3.53
CA ARG A 131 -16.86 -13.58 4.54
C ARG A 131 -15.68 -14.22 5.26
N PRO A 132 -15.80 -14.52 6.56
CA PRO A 132 -14.82 -15.35 7.23
C PRO A 132 -14.88 -16.76 6.62
N GLY A 133 -13.71 -17.39 6.46
CA GLY A 133 -13.66 -18.82 6.20
C GLY A 133 -14.31 -19.58 7.36
N ALA A 134 -14.81 -20.79 7.10
CA ALA A 134 -15.37 -21.62 8.16
C ALA A 134 -14.27 -21.92 9.20
N PRO A 135 -14.50 -21.61 10.50
CA PRO A 135 -13.50 -21.86 11.53
C PRO A 135 -13.27 -23.37 11.67
N ALA A 136 -12.03 -23.80 11.49
CA ALA A 136 -11.61 -25.15 11.85
C ALA A 136 -11.30 -25.17 13.36
N PRO A 137 -11.78 -26.15 14.14
CA PRO A 137 -11.40 -26.26 15.54
C PRO A 137 -9.88 -26.47 15.65
N VAL A 138 -9.20 -25.51 16.29
CA VAL A 138 -7.77 -25.60 16.59
C VAL A 138 -7.65 -26.27 17.95
N THR A 139 -7.48 -27.59 17.99
CA THR A 139 -7.19 -28.32 19.25
C THR A 139 -5.71 -28.63 19.34
N GLY A 140 -5.04 -28.07 20.36
CA GLY A 140 -3.72 -28.52 20.82
C GLY A 140 -2.50 -28.03 20.03
N ALA A 141 -2.62 -26.99 19.21
CA ALA A 141 -1.48 -26.40 18.50
C ALA A 141 -0.77 -25.31 19.33
N ASP A 142 0.56 -25.24 19.21
CA ASP A 142 1.33 -24.07 19.63
C ASP A 142 0.72 -22.79 19.02
N PRO A 143 0.70 -21.66 19.74
CA PRO A 143 0.06 -20.45 19.24
C PRO A 143 0.72 -20.01 17.92
N LEU A 144 -0.10 -19.93 16.86
CA LEU A 144 0.37 -19.47 15.55
C LEU A 144 1.03 -18.09 15.68
N PRO A 145 2.17 -17.85 15.00
CA PRO A 145 2.82 -16.54 15.04
C PRO A 145 1.85 -15.42 14.66
N GLY A 146 1.75 -14.41 15.54
CA GLY A 146 0.92 -13.23 15.31
C GLY A 146 -0.60 -13.42 15.49
N ALA A 147 -1.07 -14.56 16.02
CA ALA A 147 -2.50 -14.83 16.16
C ALA A 147 -3.21 -13.76 17.01
N ALA A 148 -2.63 -13.44 18.17
CA ALA A 148 -3.13 -12.39 19.06
C ALA A 148 -3.17 -11.00 18.41
N GLN A 149 -2.29 -10.72 17.44
CA GLN A 149 -2.31 -9.46 16.69
C GLN A 149 -3.41 -9.46 15.63
N LEU A 150 -3.60 -10.57 14.91
CA LEU A 150 -4.62 -10.69 13.87
C LEU A 150 -6.03 -10.69 14.45
N GLU A 151 -6.25 -11.31 15.61
CA GLU A 151 -7.55 -11.30 16.31
C GLU A 151 -8.05 -9.89 16.66
N ARG A 152 -7.14 -8.90 16.75
CA ARG A 152 -7.49 -7.50 17.04
C ARG A 152 -8.07 -6.76 15.83
N PHE A 153 -7.99 -7.33 14.63
CA PHE A 153 -8.43 -6.68 13.41
C PHE A 153 -9.45 -7.55 12.66
N PRO A 154 -10.60 -7.00 12.24
CA PRO A 154 -11.61 -7.78 11.52
C PRO A 154 -11.14 -8.27 10.15
N THR A 155 -10.17 -7.57 9.54
CA THR A 155 -9.57 -7.93 8.26
C THR A 155 -8.09 -7.57 8.25
N ALA A 156 -7.31 -8.29 7.44
CA ALA A 156 -5.89 -8.04 7.22
C ALA A 156 -5.60 -7.78 5.74
N VAL A 157 -4.41 -7.26 5.43
CA VAL A 157 -3.89 -7.27 4.06
C VAL A 157 -2.82 -8.34 3.99
N LEU A 158 -3.08 -9.38 3.21
CA LEU A 158 -2.10 -10.38 2.84
C LEU A 158 -1.18 -9.81 1.77
N SER A 159 0.13 -9.86 2.03
CA SER A 159 1.16 -9.62 1.03
C SER A 159 1.96 -10.89 0.80
N ALA A 160 1.96 -11.37 -0.44
CA ALA A 160 2.61 -12.62 -0.82
C ALA A 160 3.25 -12.50 -2.21
N ARG A 161 3.80 -13.62 -2.69
CA ARG A 161 4.26 -13.78 -4.08
C ARG A 161 3.36 -14.78 -4.78
N ASP A 162 3.06 -14.54 -6.04
CA ASP A 162 2.45 -15.55 -6.90
C ASP A 162 3.48 -16.58 -7.40
N ALA A 163 3.03 -17.54 -8.21
CA ALA A 163 3.89 -18.58 -8.78
C ALA A 163 5.02 -18.04 -9.68
N SER A 164 4.88 -16.83 -10.23
CA SER A 164 5.91 -16.14 -11.02
C SER A 164 6.90 -15.35 -10.14
N GLY A 165 6.65 -15.30 -8.83
CA GLY A 165 7.39 -14.50 -7.88
C GLY A 165 7.01 -13.02 -7.88
N ALA A 166 5.95 -12.61 -8.60
CA ALA A 166 5.45 -11.25 -8.58
C ALA A 166 4.68 -10.98 -7.29
N PRO A 167 4.72 -9.75 -6.74
CA PRO A 167 3.99 -9.44 -5.53
C PRO A 167 2.48 -9.49 -5.77
N VAL A 168 1.74 -10.04 -4.81
CA VAL A 168 0.28 -10.04 -4.78
C VAL A 168 -0.20 -9.46 -3.46
N LEU A 169 -1.31 -8.71 -3.53
CA LEU A 169 -2.00 -8.15 -2.38
C LEU A 169 -3.47 -8.59 -2.37
N ALA A 170 -3.97 -8.91 -1.19
CA ALA A 170 -5.37 -9.21 -0.97
C ALA A 170 -5.81 -8.75 0.41
N ARG A 171 -7.01 -8.19 0.50
CA ARG A 171 -7.66 -8.01 1.79
C ARG A 171 -8.38 -9.30 2.14
N THR A 172 -8.10 -9.84 3.33
CA THR A 172 -8.56 -11.15 3.76
C THR A 172 -9.13 -11.10 5.17
N MET A 173 -9.87 -12.15 5.57
CA MET A 173 -10.25 -12.42 6.96
C MET A 173 -9.47 -13.66 7.44
N PRO A 174 -8.27 -13.49 8.02
CA PRO A 174 -7.44 -14.61 8.44
C PRO A 174 -8.16 -15.42 9.52
N THR A 175 -8.28 -16.72 9.31
CA THR A 175 -8.86 -17.64 10.29
C THR A 175 -7.79 -18.65 10.70
N PRO A 176 -7.45 -18.76 12.00
CA PRO A 176 -6.45 -19.73 12.46
C PRO A 176 -6.95 -21.16 12.25
N THR A 177 -6.04 -22.04 11.85
CA THR A 177 -6.24 -23.49 11.66
C THR A 177 -5.07 -24.23 12.29
N ALA A 178 -5.12 -25.57 12.35
CA ALA A 178 -4.01 -26.37 12.88
C ALA A 178 -2.70 -26.17 12.09
N ASP A 179 -2.80 -25.94 10.77
CA ASP A 179 -1.64 -25.89 9.85
C ASP A 179 -1.21 -24.45 9.50
N GLY A 180 -1.88 -23.42 10.02
CA GLY A 180 -1.61 -22.02 9.71
C GLY A 180 -2.87 -21.17 9.61
N TYR A 181 -2.84 -20.12 8.77
CA TYR A 181 -3.99 -19.25 8.56
C TYR A 181 -4.70 -19.57 7.24
N LEU A 182 -5.99 -19.87 7.32
CA LEU A 182 -6.87 -19.86 6.17
C LEU A 182 -7.16 -18.40 5.78
N VAL A 183 -7.03 -18.11 4.48
CA VAL A 183 -7.28 -16.79 3.91
C VAL A 183 -8.16 -16.93 2.67
N GLU A 184 -9.31 -16.25 2.64
CA GLU A 184 -10.08 -16.03 1.41
C GLU A 184 -9.61 -14.74 0.73
N VAL A 185 -9.46 -14.78 -0.59
CA VAL A 185 -8.88 -13.71 -1.44
C VAL A 185 -9.85 -13.30 -2.54
#